data_AF-A0A9D8VQE9-F1
#
_entry.id   AF-A0A9D8VQE9-F1
#
_cell.length_a   1.000
_cell.length_b   1.000
_cell.length_c   1.000
_cell.angle_alpha   90.00
_cell.angle_beta   90.00
_cell.angle_gamma   90.00
#
_symmetry.space_group_name_H-M   'P 1'
#
loop_
_entity.id
_entity.type
_entity.pdbx_description
1 polymer ?
#
loop_
_entity_poly.entity_id
_entity_poly.type
_entity_poly.pdbx_seq_one_letter_code
_entity_poly.pdbx_strand_id
1 'polypeptide(L)'
;MTDTRSTTALNPADNLSMRYAKSRRIPIFAFGMSLGLFLALTFTVCVVFDLLVPGQAMYQTWLQLLPGFTWLSWQSFLLGLAESFAYGWYVALIFAPLYNFFAARGQQPGRP
;
A
#
# COMPACT_ATOMS: atom_id res chain seq x y z
N MET A 1 10.36 48.87 -33.04
CA MET A 1 9.37 47.89 -32.54
C MET A 1 10.08 46.54 -32.51
N THR A 2 10.81 46.26 -31.43
CA THR A 2 11.70 45.10 -31.31
C THR A 2 11.16 44.24 -30.17
N ASP A 3 10.28 43.30 -30.52
CA ASP A 3 9.78 42.28 -29.60
C ASP A 3 10.90 41.26 -29.36
N THR A 4 11.55 41.41 -28.21
CA THR A 4 12.66 40.56 -27.79
C THR A 4 12.06 39.37 -27.06
N ARG A 5 12.08 38.22 -27.74
CA ARG A 5 11.93 36.86 -27.19
C ARG A 5 12.38 36.79 -25.72
N SER A 6 11.40 36.79 -24.81
CA SER A 6 11.60 36.30 -23.44
C SER A 6 11.46 34.77 -23.46
N THR A 7 12.45 34.10 -24.06
CA THR A 7 12.77 32.72 -23.72
C THR A 7 13.30 32.73 -22.28
N THR A 8 12.38 32.69 -21.32
CA THR A 8 12.69 32.37 -19.93
C THR A 8 13.38 31.02 -19.94
N ALA A 9 14.68 31.00 -19.70
CA ALA A 9 15.39 29.78 -19.39
C ALA A 9 14.71 29.16 -18.15
N LEU A 10 13.94 28.10 -18.35
CA LEU A 10 13.32 27.33 -17.28
C LEU A 10 14.43 26.82 -16.37
N ASN A 11 14.52 27.37 -15.15
CA ASN A 11 15.55 27.00 -14.20
C ASN A 11 15.35 25.53 -13.78
N PRO A 12 16.35 24.64 -13.95
CA PRO A 12 16.25 23.22 -13.58
C PRO A 12 15.91 22.98 -12.10
N ALA A 13 16.12 23.98 -11.24
CA ALA A 13 15.73 23.94 -9.84
C ALA A 13 14.23 24.10 -9.61
N ASP A 14 13.52 24.85 -10.48
CA ASP A 14 12.08 25.09 -10.35
C ASP A 14 11.26 23.86 -10.72
N ASN A 15 11.69 23.07 -11.71
CA ASN A 15 11.05 21.77 -11.98
C ASN A 15 11.39 20.72 -10.91
N LEU A 16 12.55 20.82 -10.24
CA LEU A 16 12.89 19.88 -9.17
C LEU A 16 12.04 20.17 -7.93
N SER A 17 11.94 21.44 -7.51
CA SER A 17 11.11 21.88 -6.40
C SER A 17 9.61 21.69 -6.69
N MET A 18 9.16 21.92 -7.92
CA MET A 18 7.79 21.64 -8.35
C MET A 18 7.50 20.13 -8.43
N ARG A 19 8.46 19.29 -8.84
CA ARG A 19 8.33 17.82 -8.73
C ARG A 19 8.30 17.38 -7.26
N TYR A 20 9.07 18.03 -6.39
CA TYR A 20 9.09 17.77 -4.95
C TYR A 20 7.76 18.18 -4.28
N ALA A 21 7.20 19.34 -4.66
CA ALA A 21 5.93 19.83 -4.15
C ALA A 21 4.71 19.08 -4.70
N LYS A 22 4.84 18.39 -5.84
CA LYS A 22 3.73 17.71 -6.54
C LYS A 22 3.34 16.35 -5.95
N SER A 23 4.07 15.79 -4.97
CA SER A 23 3.73 14.47 -4.46
C SER A 23 3.20 14.48 -3.02
N ARG A 24 2.21 15.34 -2.76
CA ARG A 24 1.38 15.29 -1.55
C ARG A 24 0.27 14.22 -1.62
N ARG A 25 0.35 13.29 -2.58
CA ARG A 25 -0.61 12.19 -2.74
C ARG A 25 0.11 10.89 -2.52
N ILE A 26 -0.48 10.02 -1.71
CA ILE A 26 0.05 8.68 -1.50
C ILE A 26 -0.10 7.90 -2.82
N PRO A 27 0.99 7.41 -3.43
CA PRO A 27 0.92 6.57 -4.61
C PRO A 27 0.32 5.21 -4.22
N ILE A 28 -0.96 5.01 -4.57
CA ILE A 28 -1.76 3.83 -4.21
C ILE A 28 -1.04 2.53 -4.60
N PHE A 29 -0.43 2.50 -5.79
CA PHE A 29 0.26 1.33 -6.30
C PHE A 29 1.47 0.94 -5.43
N ALA A 30 2.35 1.90 -5.13
CA ALA A 30 3.52 1.63 -4.29
C ALA A 30 3.10 1.26 -2.87
N PHE A 31 2.08 1.94 -2.32
CA PHE A 31 1.55 1.65 -0.99
C PHE A 31 0.94 0.23 -0.92
N GLY A 32 0.11 -0.14 -1.90
CA GLY A 32 -0.50 -1.47 -1.99
C GLY A 32 0.51 -2.59 -2.20
N MET A 33 1.52 -2.37 -3.07
CA MET A 33 2.60 -3.34 -3.26
C MET A 33 3.41 -3.56 -1.99
N SER A 34 3.80 -2.49 -1.28
CA SER A 34 4.54 -2.60 -0.02
C SER A 34 3.73 -3.31 1.07
N LEU A 35 2.47 -2.93 1.29
CA LEU A 35 1.59 -3.56 2.29
C LEU A 35 1.26 -5.01 1.95
N GLY A 36 0.95 -5.28 0.67
CA GLY A 36 0.65 -6.63 0.20
C GLY A 36 1.84 -7.56 0.38
N LEU A 37 3.05 -7.14 -0.03
CA LEU A 37 4.27 -7.93 0.16
C LEU A 37 4.62 -8.12 1.64
N PHE A 38 4.46 -7.08 2.45
CA PHE A 38 4.72 -7.17 3.89
C PHE A 38 3.79 -8.20 4.57
N LEU A 39 2.48 -8.16 4.27
CA LEU A 39 1.54 -9.14 4.80
C LEU A 39 1.80 -10.55 4.27
N ALA A 40 2.10 -10.69 2.98
CA ALA A 40 2.41 -11.98 2.37
C ALA A 40 3.67 -12.63 2.98
N LEU A 41 4.72 -11.83 3.22
CA LEU A 41 5.95 -12.29 3.88
C LEU A 41 5.69 -12.67 5.34
N THR A 42 4.98 -11.83 6.09
CA THR A 42 4.63 -12.09 7.49
C THR A 42 3.81 -13.38 7.60
N PHE A 43 2.81 -13.54 6.75
CA PHE A 43 2.02 -14.77 6.66
C PHE A 43 2.91 -16.00 6.41
N THR A 44 3.83 -15.91 5.45
CA THR A 44 4.76 -17.01 5.14
C THR A 44 5.61 -17.38 6.34
N VAL A 45 6.17 -16.39 7.04
CA VAL A 45 6.95 -16.60 8.26
C VAL A 45 6.10 -17.26 9.35
N CYS A 46 4.85 -16.82 9.53
CA CYS A 46 3.93 -17.41 10.49
C CYS A 46 3.65 -18.89 10.17
N VAL A 47 3.43 -19.25 8.90
CA VAL A 47 3.21 -20.65 8.51
C VAL A 47 4.44 -21.52 8.75
N VAL A 48 5.62 -21.02 8.41
CA VAL A 48 6.88 -21.74 8.67
C VAL A 48 7.07 -21.97 10.17
N PHE A 49 6.76 -20.96 10.99
CA PHE A 49 6.85 -21.07 12.45
C PHE A 49 5.85 -22.09 13.02
N ASP A 50 4.62 -22.12 12.52
CA ASP A 50 3.60 -23.11 12.91
C ASP A 50 4.03 -24.55 12.54
N LEU A 51 4.74 -24.71 11.42
CA LEU A 51 5.32 -26.00 11.00
C LEU A 51 6.49 -26.44 11.88
N LEU A 52 7.28 -25.49 12.39
CA LEU A 52 8.40 -25.75 13.30
C LEU A 52 7.94 -26.02 14.74
N VAL A 53 6.82 -25.42 15.16
CA VAL A 53 6.25 -25.54 16.51
C VAL A 53 4.76 -25.90 16.43
N PRO A 54 4.44 -27.17 16.12
CA PRO A 54 3.05 -27.61 15.96
C PRO A 54 2.31 -27.52 17.30
N GLY A 55 1.29 -26.66 17.39
CA GLY A 55 0.43 -26.52 18.58
C GLY A 55 0.05 -25.08 18.98
N GLN A 56 0.52 -24.06 18.26
CA GLN A 56 0.10 -22.68 18.49
C GLN A 56 -1.21 -22.37 17.75
N ALA A 57 -2.10 -21.59 18.37
CA ALA A 57 -3.49 -21.40 17.94
C ALA A 57 -3.70 -20.59 16.63
N MET A 58 -2.67 -20.44 15.78
CA MET A 58 -2.81 -19.68 14.52
C MET A 58 -3.65 -20.43 13.48
N TYR A 59 -3.54 -21.76 13.39
CA TYR A 59 -4.34 -22.56 12.45
C TYR A 59 -5.87 -22.38 12.65
N GLN A 60 -6.32 -22.15 13.88
CA GLN A 60 -7.72 -21.87 14.19
C GLN A 60 -8.21 -20.54 13.59
N THR A 61 -7.37 -19.50 13.60
CA THR A 61 -7.70 -18.21 12.97
C THR A 61 -7.84 -18.34 11.45
N TRP A 62 -7.03 -19.23 10.84
CA TRP A 62 -7.07 -19.54 9.42
C TRP A 62 -8.36 -20.27 9.00
N LEU A 63 -8.80 -21.23 9.81
CA LEU A 63 -10.08 -21.92 9.64
C LEU A 63 -11.28 -20.96 9.67
N GLN A 64 -11.21 -19.93 10.51
CA GLN A 64 -12.32 -18.99 10.71
C GLN A 64 -12.44 -17.96 9.56
N LEU A 65 -11.36 -17.70 8.84
CA LEU A 65 -11.34 -16.82 7.67
C LEU A 65 -11.80 -17.52 6.37
N LEU A 66 -11.67 -18.84 6.25
CA LEU A 66 -11.89 -19.59 4.99
C LEU A 66 -12.76 -20.86 5.16
N PRO A 67 -14.08 -20.80 4.90
CA PRO A 67 -14.96 -21.98 4.91
C PRO A 67 -14.65 -22.89 3.70
N GLY A 68 -13.81 -23.90 3.91
CA GLY A 68 -13.29 -24.83 2.88
C GLY A 68 -11.91 -25.42 3.20
N PHE A 69 -11.28 -24.94 4.28
CA PHE A 69 -9.96 -25.33 4.76
C PHE A 69 -9.99 -26.75 5.37
N THR A 70 -9.71 -27.78 4.57
CA THR A 70 -9.74 -29.17 5.06
C THR A 70 -8.39 -29.67 5.56
N TRP A 71 -7.25 -29.11 5.13
CA TRP A 71 -5.90 -29.54 5.56
C TRP A 71 -4.84 -28.45 5.28
N LEU A 72 -3.68 -28.52 5.97
CA LEU A 72 -2.47 -27.72 5.71
C LEU A 72 -1.78 -28.14 4.40
N SER A 73 -2.51 -28.07 3.29
CA SER A 73 -2.03 -28.41 1.96
C SER A 73 -1.39 -27.19 1.28
N TRP A 74 -0.57 -27.45 0.26
CA TRP A 74 0.04 -26.41 -0.56
C TRP A 74 -0.99 -25.43 -1.17
N GLN A 75 -2.22 -25.90 -1.43
CA GLN A 75 -3.31 -25.08 -1.96
C GLN A 75 -3.81 -24.06 -0.93
N SER A 76 -3.97 -24.47 0.33
CA SER A 76 -4.37 -23.60 1.44
C SER A 76 -3.35 -22.49 1.69
N PHE A 77 -2.06 -22.80 1.58
CA PHE A 77 -0.99 -21.81 1.68
C PHE A 77 -1.07 -20.76 0.58
N LEU A 78 -1.24 -21.17 -0.68
CA LEU A 78 -1.34 -20.25 -1.82
C LEU A 78 -2.59 -19.36 -1.74
N LEU A 79 -3.73 -19.93 -1.33
CA LEU A 79 -4.95 -19.16 -1.05
C LEU A 79 -4.70 -18.10 0.02
N GLY A 80 -4.05 -18.51 1.12
CA GLY A 80 -3.69 -17.62 2.20
C GLY A 80 -2.77 -16.47 1.82
N LEU A 81 -1.78 -16.78 0.99
CA LEU A 81 -0.84 -15.80 0.46
C LEU A 81 -1.57 -14.79 -0.43
N ALA A 82 -2.47 -15.28 -1.29
CA ALA A 82 -3.28 -14.44 -2.17
C ALA A 82 -4.23 -13.54 -1.37
N GLU A 83 -4.93 -14.08 -0.36
CA GLU A 83 -5.80 -13.28 0.51
C GLU A 83 -5.02 -12.26 1.33
N SER A 84 -3.89 -12.64 1.94
CA SER A 84 -3.04 -11.72 2.71
C SER A 84 -2.55 -10.56 1.83
N PHE A 85 -2.15 -10.86 0.59
CA PHE A 85 -1.78 -9.85 -0.38
C PHE A 85 -2.97 -8.95 -0.77
N ALA A 86 -4.14 -9.56 -1.00
CA ALA A 86 -5.38 -8.84 -1.31
C ALA A 86 -5.82 -7.93 -0.16
N TYR A 87 -5.64 -8.33 1.10
CA TYR A 87 -5.90 -7.48 2.26
C TYR A 87 -4.98 -6.26 2.31
N GLY A 88 -3.70 -6.41 1.96
CA GLY A 88 -2.78 -5.27 1.83
C GLY A 88 -3.25 -4.28 0.76
N TRP A 89 -3.73 -4.80 -0.37
CA TRP A 89 -4.32 -3.98 -1.43
C TRP A 89 -5.65 -3.33 -1.02
N TYR A 90 -6.50 -4.05 -0.30
CA TYR A 90 -7.74 -3.51 0.25
C TYR A 90 -7.46 -2.30 1.15
N VAL A 91 -6.50 -2.43 2.07
CA VAL A 91 -6.07 -1.30 2.92
C VAL A 91 -5.56 -0.15 2.07
N ALA A 92 -4.74 -0.41 1.04
CA ALA A 92 -4.22 0.64 0.18
C ALA A 92 -5.31 1.37 -0.61
N LEU A 93 -6.28 0.64 -1.17
CA LEU A 93 -7.38 1.19 -1.95
C LEU A 93 -8.35 2.02 -1.10
N ILE A 94 -8.52 1.69 0.18
CA ILE A 94 -9.39 2.45 1.09
C ILE A 94 -8.64 3.60 1.76
N PHE A 95 -7.44 3.35 2.30
CA PHE A 95 -6.69 4.31 3.08
C PHE A 95 -6.09 5.43 2.22
N ALA A 96 -5.56 5.12 1.04
CA ALA A 96 -4.94 6.14 0.19
C ALA A 96 -5.91 7.24 -0.29
N PRO A 97 -7.12 6.97 -0.81
CA PRO A 97 -8.07 8.03 -1.13
C PRO A 97 -8.57 8.77 0.11
N LEU A 98 -8.75 8.06 1.24
CA LEU A 98 -9.16 8.67 2.50
C LEU A 98 -8.10 9.66 3.01
N TYR A 99 -6.83 9.25 3.00
CA TYR A 99 -5.70 10.10 3.34
C TYR A 99 -5.63 11.31 2.40
N ASN A 100 -5.74 11.09 1.09
CA ASN A 100 -5.71 12.18 0.11
C ASN A 100 -6.87 13.18 0.32
N PHE A 101 -8.04 12.70 0.75
CA PHE A 101 -9.21 13.54 1.05
C PHE A 101 -8.99 14.42 2.29
N PHE A 102 -8.53 13.83 3.40
CA PHE A 102 -8.24 14.61 4.61
C PHE A 102 -7.03 15.53 4.42
N ALA A 103 -5.99 15.08 3.72
CA ALA A 103 -4.84 15.91 3.36
C ALA A 103 -5.25 17.11 2.50
N ALA A 104 -6.20 16.94 1.57
CA ALA A 104 -6.73 18.05 0.78
C ALA A 104 -7.53 19.06 1.63
N ARG A 105 -8.22 18.61 2.69
CA ARG A 105 -9.00 19.47 3.59
C ARG A 105 -8.14 20.20 4.62
N GLY A 106 -7.11 19.55 5.18
CA GLY A 106 -6.15 20.19 6.08
C GLY A 106 -5.24 21.21 5.37
N GLN A 107 -5.18 21.17 4.03
CA GLN A 107 -4.51 22.15 3.21
C GLN A 107 -5.38 23.37 2.88
N GLN A 108 -6.64 23.47 3.34
CA GLN A 108 -7.38 24.74 3.25
C GLN A 108 -6.65 25.77 4.11
N PRO A 109 -5.88 26.70 3.51
CA PRO A 109 -5.43 27.86 4.26
C PRO A 109 -6.71 28.62 4.55
N GLY A 110 -6.99 28.88 5.83
CA GLY A 110 -8.14 29.69 6.23
C GLY A 110 -8.31 30.86 5.25
N ARG A 111 -9.44 30.87 4.55
CA ARG A 111 -9.86 32.06 3.83
C ARG A 111 -10.41 33.02 4.89
N PRO A 112 -10.02 34.30 4.89
CA PRO A 112 -10.52 35.29 5.85
C PRO A 112 -12.04 35.36 5.84
#